data_AF-A0A7V1ZTT7-F1
#
_entry.id   AF-A0A7V1ZTT7-F1
#
_cell.length_a   1.000
_cell.length_b   1.000
_cell.length_c   1.000
_cell.angle_alpha   90.00
_cell.angle_beta   90.00
_cell.angle_gamma   90.00
#
_symmetry.space_group_name_H-M   'P 1'
#
loop_
_entity.id
_entity.type
_entity.pdbx_description
1 polymer ?
#
loop_
_entity_poly.entity_id
_entity_poly.type
_entity_poly.pdbx_seq_one_letter_code
_entity_poly.pdbx_strand_id
1 'polypeptide(L)'
;MYKIISLFLTVSLSLFIASCGADSKAEKVEKATVYVTMPENTAITVVLVDSIDTDIQLSGDEFRARLSQPIVVDGYTLFADGAEVKGILDKVVQSGHLKTPAELNFSLTAMQDGSGRWVNVGTNMILE
;
A
#
# COMPACT_ATOMS: atom_id res chain seq x y z
N MET A 1 -17.03 56.15 -43.29
CA MET A 1 -16.39 57.45 -42.99
C MET A 1 -15.05 57.15 -42.35
N TYR A 2 -13.96 57.65 -42.99
CA TYR A 2 -12.53 57.67 -42.61
C TYR A 2 -11.86 56.32 -42.23
N LYS A 3 -11.22 55.56 -43.16
CA LYS A 3 -9.88 55.77 -43.78
C LYS A 3 -8.78 56.14 -42.76
N ILE A 4 -7.74 55.29 -42.67
CA ILE A 4 -6.29 55.46 -42.34
C ILE A 4 -5.82 54.04 -41.92
N ILE A 5 -5.03 53.20 -42.62
CA ILE A 5 -3.86 53.31 -43.51
C ILE A 5 -2.65 54.00 -42.84
N SER A 6 -1.80 53.20 -42.21
CA SER A 6 -0.33 53.35 -42.16
C SER A 6 0.23 52.06 -41.52
N LEU A 7 0.74 51.08 -42.27
CA LEU A 7 2.04 51.05 -42.95
C LEU A 7 3.21 51.44 -42.02
N PHE A 8 3.67 50.50 -41.20
CA PHE A 8 5.08 50.44 -40.80
C PHE A 8 5.61 49.02 -41.04
N LEU A 9 5.84 48.76 -42.32
CA LEU A 9 6.85 47.83 -42.79
C LEU A 9 8.22 48.37 -42.37
N THR A 10 8.85 47.80 -41.35
CA THR A 10 10.31 47.79 -41.27
C THR A 10 10.79 46.40 -40.88
N VAL A 11 11.48 45.82 -41.85
CA VAL A 11 12.33 44.64 -41.75
C VAL A 11 13.32 44.83 -40.62
N SER A 12 13.37 43.87 -39.70
CA SER A 12 14.64 43.50 -39.08
C SER A 12 14.68 41.98 -39.00
N LEU A 13 15.06 41.39 -40.14
CA LEU A 13 15.59 40.05 -40.25
C LEU A 13 16.94 40.03 -39.50
N SER A 14 16.88 39.91 -38.17
CA SER A 14 18.05 39.61 -37.36
C SER A 14 18.21 38.10 -37.32
N LEU A 15 19.15 37.62 -38.12
CA LEU A 15 19.73 36.27 -38.07
C LEU A 15 20.12 35.95 -36.63
N PHE A 16 19.36 35.07 -35.97
CA PHE A 16 19.77 34.42 -34.74
C PHE A 16 20.83 33.37 -35.10
N ILE A 17 22.11 33.78 -35.09
CA ILE A 17 23.23 32.85 -35.17
C ILE A 17 23.89 32.71 -33.81
N ALA A 18 23.77 31.47 -33.32
CA ALA A 18 24.72 30.68 -32.56
C ALA A 18 25.08 31.05 -31.11
N SER A 19 25.03 29.97 -30.32
CA SER A 19 25.97 29.61 -29.26
C SER A 19 25.69 30.15 -27.87
N CYS A 20 25.02 29.34 -27.05
CA CYS A 20 25.73 28.45 -26.13
C CYS A 20 24.69 27.52 -25.49
N GLY A 21 24.83 26.21 -25.71
CA GLY A 21 24.08 25.22 -24.97
C GLY A 21 24.46 25.30 -23.50
N ALA A 22 23.57 25.85 -22.68
CA ALA A 22 23.53 25.51 -21.27
C ALA A 22 22.83 24.16 -21.18
N ASP A 23 23.64 23.11 -21.22
CA ASP A 23 23.34 21.78 -20.71
C ASP A 23 22.82 21.92 -19.27
N SER A 24 21.54 22.23 -19.11
CA SER A 24 20.86 22.03 -17.84
C SER A 24 20.57 20.55 -17.77
N LYS A 25 21.63 19.83 -17.40
CA LYS A 25 21.65 18.42 -17.02
C LYS A 25 20.43 18.18 -16.16
N ALA A 26 19.41 17.57 -16.77
CA ALA A 26 18.29 17.04 -16.06
C ALA A 26 18.87 16.03 -15.07
N GLU A 27 19.03 16.49 -13.83
CA GLU A 27 19.32 15.65 -12.70
C GLU A 27 18.10 14.78 -12.53
N LYS A 28 18.11 13.66 -13.27
CA LYS A 28 17.26 12.51 -13.02
C LYS A 28 17.58 12.13 -11.58
N VAL A 29 16.74 12.58 -10.65
CA VAL A 29 16.72 12.09 -9.28
C VAL A 29 16.46 10.59 -9.40
N GLU A 30 17.55 9.84 -9.51
CA GLU A 30 17.54 8.39 -9.47
C GLU A 30 17.17 8.07 -8.03
N LYS A 31 15.86 7.90 -7.83
CA LYS A 31 15.27 7.49 -6.56
C LYS A 31 15.99 6.22 -6.12
N ALA A 32 16.97 6.37 -5.24
CA ALA A 32 17.70 5.26 -4.65
C ALA A 32 16.65 4.34 -4.01
N THR A 33 16.53 3.13 -4.56
CA THR A 33 15.57 2.15 -4.06
C THR A 33 16.22 1.47 -2.85
N VAL A 34 15.70 1.79 -1.66
CA VAL A 34 16.07 1.08 -0.44
C VAL A 34 15.19 -0.17 -0.34
N TYR A 35 15.81 -1.33 -0.28
CA TYR A 35 15.12 -2.59 -0.01
C TYR A 35 15.18 -2.85 1.49
N VAL A 36 14.02 -3.08 2.10
CA VAL A 36 13.90 -3.49 3.51
C VAL A 36 13.22 -4.85 3.52
N THR A 37 13.76 -5.78 4.30
CA THR A 37 13.25 -7.14 4.40
C THR A 37 12.69 -7.37 5.80
N MET A 38 11.42 -7.74 5.86
CA MET A 38 10.79 -8.14 7.11
C MET A 38 11.35 -9.49 7.58
N PRO A 39 11.82 -9.61 8.82
CA PRO A 39 12.32 -10.89 9.33
C PRO A 39 11.18 -11.90 9.48
N GLU A 40 11.53 -13.17 9.36
CA GLU A 40 10.63 -14.27 9.69
C GLU A 40 10.19 -14.23 11.16
N ASN A 41 9.02 -14.80 11.45
CA ASN A 41 8.44 -14.82 12.79
C ASN A 41 8.20 -13.44 13.42
N THR A 42 7.95 -12.41 12.61
CA THR A 42 7.48 -11.13 13.14
C THR A 42 6.07 -11.29 13.68
N ALA A 43 5.88 -11.01 14.97
CA ALA A 43 4.57 -11.02 15.60
C ALA A 43 3.68 -9.92 15.00
N ILE A 44 2.47 -10.31 14.58
CA ILE A 44 1.50 -9.39 13.99
C ILE A 44 0.22 -9.45 14.81
N THR A 45 -0.18 -8.32 15.38
CA THR A 45 -1.43 -8.20 16.14
C THR A 45 -2.43 -7.37 15.35
N VAL A 46 -3.62 -7.95 15.11
CA VAL A 46 -4.70 -7.32 14.34
C VAL A 46 -5.98 -7.21 15.15
N VAL A 47 -6.80 -6.23 14.80
CA VAL A 47 -8.19 -6.11 15.25
C VAL A 47 -9.11 -6.42 14.08
N LEU A 48 -10.04 -7.34 14.27
CA LEU A 48 -11.02 -7.70 13.24
C LEU A 48 -11.93 -6.51 12.93
N VAL A 49 -12.13 -6.25 11.64
CA VAL A 49 -13.12 -5.26 11.16
C VAL A 49 -14.44 -5.96 10.90
N ASP A 50 -14.38 -7.14 10.29
CA ASP A 50 -15.55 -7.95 10.06
C ASP A 50 -15.88 -8.78 11.31
N SER A 51 -17.17 -8.89 11.64
CA SER A 51 -17.63 -9.82 12.66
C SER A 51 -17.61 -11.24 12.08
N ILE A 52 -17.10 -12.20 12.84
CA ILE A 52 -16.98 -13.60 12.41
C ILE A 52 -17.99 -14.41 13.22
N ASP A 53 -18.95 -15.02 12.51
CA ASP A 53 -19.97 -15.90 13.09
C ASP A 53 -19.70 -17.34 12.64
N THR A 54 -19.34 -18.21 13.59
CA THR A 54 -19.00 -19.61 13.30
C THR A 54 -20.18 -20.45 12.81
N ASP A 55 -21.41 -19.94 12.91
CA ASP A 55 -22.62 -20.60 12.39
C ASP A 55 -22.82 -20.35 10.89
N ILE A 56 -22.24 -19.25 10.37
CA ILE A 56 -22.45 -18.76 9.00
C ILE A 56 -21.17 -18.86 8.18
N GLN A 57 -20.04 -18.43 8.75
CA GLN A 57 -18.74 -18.40 8.10
C GLN A 57 -18.12 -19.79 8.03
N LEU A 58 -17.49 -20.11 6.90
CA LEU A 58 -16.85 -21.40 6.66
C LEU A 58 -15.34 -21.25 6.52
N SER A 59 -14.62 -22.36 6.66
CA SER A 59 -13.19 -22.40 6.35
C SER A 59 -12.98 -22.11 4.87
N GLY A 60 -12.02 -21.22 4.57
CA GLY A 60 -11.79 -20.66 3.24
C GLY A 60 -12.40 -19.27 3.03
N ASP A 61 -13.28 -18.81 3.92
CA ASP A 61 -13.86 -17.46 3.81
C ASP A 61 -12.81 -16.38 4.08
N GLU A 62 -12.89 -15.29 3.32
CA GLU A 62 -12.08 -14.10 3.55
C GLU A 62 -12.65 -13.24 4.67
N PHE A 63 -11.78 -12.60 5.45
CA PHE A 63 -12.15 -11.58 6.42
C PHE A 63 -11.23 -10.37 6.34
N ARG A 64 -11.71 -9.23 6.83
CA ARG A 64 -10.91 -8.00 6.95
C ARG A 64 -10.57 -7.69 8.40
N ALA A 65 -9.38 -7.14 8.58
CA ALA A 65 -8.85 -6.69 9.84
C ALA A 65 -8.02 -5.41 9.66
N ARG A 66 -7.55 -4.85 10.77
CA ARG A 66 -6.59 -3.75 10.79
C ARG A 66 -5.43 -4.09 11.71
N LEU A 67 -4.24 -3.63 11.36
CA LEU A 67 -3.10 -3.68 12.26
C LEU A 67 -3.40 -2.86 13.52
N SER A 68 -3.08 -3.44 14.68
CA SER A 68 -3.22 -2.77 15.98
C SER A 68 -1.95 -2.03 16.43
N GLN A 69 -0.83 -2.36 15.78
CA GLN A 69 0.49 -1.79 16.03
C GLN A 69 1.24 -1.66 14.71
N PRO A 70 2.06 -0.61 14.54
CA PRO A 70 2.88 -0.45 13.35
C PRO A 70 3.98 -1.51 13.30
N ILE A 71 4.32 -1.97 12.09
CA ILE A 71 5.45 -2.88 11.85
C ILE A 71 6.64 -2.05 11.37
N VAL A 72 7.65 -1.95 12.23
CA VAL A 72 8.87 -1.18 11.98
C VAL A 72 10.05 -2.12 11.86
N VAL A 73 10.81 -2.02 10.75
CA VAL A 73 12.00 -2.83 10.47
C VAL A 73 13.13 -1.89 10.05
N ASP A 74 14.30 -2.03 10.66
CA ASP A 74 15.48 -1.17 10.40
C ASP A 74 15.18 0.34 10.49
N GLY A 75 14.24 0.73 11.35
CA GLY A 75 13.79 2.13 11.50
C GLY A 75 12.80 2.61 10.43
N TYR A 76 12.46 1.77 9.45
CA TYR A 76 11.43 2.04 8.45
C TYR A 76 10.09 1.43 8.86
N THR A 77 9.03 2.24 8.85
CA THR A 77 7.66 1.73 9.03
C THR A 77 7.21 1.08 7.72
N LEU A 78 7.13 -0.25 7.71
CA LEU A 78 6.67 -1.00 6.54
C LEU A 78 5.15 -0.97 6.43
N PHE A 79 4.48 -1.15 7.57
CA PHE A 79 3.03 -1.11 7.71
C PHE A 79 2.67 -0.20 8.87
N ALA A 80 1.83 0.80 8.61
CA ALA A 80 1.40 1.75 9.62
C ALA A 80 0.37 1.14 10.58
N ASP A 81 0.20 1.77 11.74
CA ASP A 81 -0.94 1.48 12.61
C ASP A 81 -2.26 1.66 11.84
N GLY A 82 -3.22 0.77 12.10
CA GLY A 82 -4.52 0.78 11.42
C GLY A 82 -4.49 0.37 9.95
N ALA A 83 -3.34 -0.04 9.40
CA ALA A 83 -3.26 -0.51 8.02
C ALA A 83 -4.21 -1.69 7.76
N GLU A 84 -4.82 -1.71 6.58
CA GLU A 84 -5.83 -2.69 6.22
C GLU A 84 -5.19 -4.06 5.97
N VAL A 85 -5.82 -5.10 6.50
CA VAL A 85 -5.38 -6.48 6.44
C VAL A 85 -6.49 -7.36 5.90
N LYS A 86 -6.13 -8.33 5.07
CA LYS A 86 -7.00 -9.42 4.65
C LYS A 86 -6.44 -10.74 5.13
N GLY A 87 -7.33 -11.66 5.44
CA GLY A 87 -6.98 -13.01 5.80
C GLY A 87 -8.03 -14.02 5.36
N ILE A 88 -7.73 -15.28 5.59
CA ILE A 88 -8.60 -16.42 5.31
C ILE A 88 -8.83 -17.19 6.61
N LEU A 89 -10.06 -17.68 6.79
CA LEU A 89 -10.40 -18.60 7.87
C LEU A 89 -9.86 -20.00 7.55
N ASP A 90 -8.84 -20.44 8.28
CA ASP A 90 -8.23 -21.76 8.06
C ASP A 90 -9.08 -22.88 8.68
N LYS A 91 -9.69 -22.62 9.84
CA LYS A 91 -10.55 -23.56 10.54
C LYS A 91 -11.65 -22.83 11.30
N VAL A 92 -12.88 -23.28 11.13
CA VAL A 92 -14.06 -22.78 11.85
C VAL A 92 -14.76 -23.98 12.48
N VAL A 93 -14.84 -24.02 13.80
CA VAL A 93 -15.59 -25.03 14.57
C VAL A 93 -16.67 -24.32 15.36
N GLN A 94 -17.91 -24.63 15.04
CA GLN A 94 -19.09 -24.07 15.68
C GLN A 94 -19.18 -24.47 17.16
N SER A 95 -19.49 -23.51 18.05
CA SER A 95 -19.87 -23.82 19.44
C SER A 95 -21.29 -24.37 19.49
N GLY A 96 -21.44 -25.69 19.31
CA GLY A 96 -22.72 -26.38 19.50
C GLY A 96 -23.06 -26.66 20.98
N HIS A 97 -24.28 -27.14 21.21
CA HIS A 97 -24.81 -27.48 22.55
C HIS A 97 -24.16 -28.72 23.22
N LEU A 98 -23.17 -29.35 22.58
CA LEU A 98 -22.56 -30.58 23.09
C LEU A 98 -21.04 -30.57 22.89
N LYS A 99 -20.32 -30.54 24.02
CA LYS A 99 -19.00 -31.15 24.29
C LYS A 99 -17.77 -30.67 23.50
N THR A 100 -17.89 -29.88 22.44
CA THR A 100 -16.73 -29.38 21.68
C THR A 100 -16.57 -27.87 21.89
N PRO A 101 -15.39 -27.39 22.31
CA PRO A 101 -15.13 -25.96 22.36
C PRO A 101 -15.18 -25.36 20.95
N ALA A 102 -15.64 -24.11 20.83
CA ALA A 102 -15.47 -23.36 19.58
C ALA A 102 -13.98 -23.17 19.30
N GLU A 103 -13.60 -23.33 18.05
CA GLU A 103 -12.24 -23.10 17.57
C GLU A 103 -12.30 -22.25 16.31
N LEU A 104 -11.49 -21.20 16.27
CA LEU A 104 -11.33 -20.35 15.10
C LEU A 104 -9.83 -20.19 14.84
N ASN A 105 -9.37 -20.67 13.69
CA ASN A 105 -8.01 -20.46 13.21
C ASN A 105 -8.06 -19.69 11.90
N PHE A 106 -7.11 -18.78 11.71
CA PHE A 106 -7.01 -17.97 10.52
C PHE A 106 -5.58 -17.58 10.20
N SER A 107 -5.37 -17.21 8.94
CA SER A 107 -4.10 -16.72 8.42
C SER A 107 -4.30 -15.38 7.72
N LEU A 108 -3.37 -14.46 7.94
CA LEU A 108 -3.30 -13.21 7.19
C LEU A 108 -2.64 -13.48 5.83
N THR A 109 -3.24 -12.96 4.76
CA THR A 109 -2.80 -13.19 3.37
C THR A 109 -2.24 -11.94 2.71
N ALA A 110 -2.72 -10.75 3.10
CA ALA A 110 -2.22 -9.49 2.56
C ALA A 110 -2.42 -8.31 3.52
N MET A 111 -1.53 -7.33 3.42
CA MET A 111 -1.60 -6.07 4.18
C MET A 111 -1.30 -4.88 3.27
N GLN A 112 -1.93 -3.73 3.53
CA GLN A 112 -1.63 -2.48 2.81
C GLN A 112 -0.42 -1.75 3.38
N ASP A 113 0.55 -1.43 2.53
CA ASP A 113 1.66 -0.53 2.88
C ASP A 113 1.20 0.93 2.98
N GLY A 114 2.12 1.83 3.39
CA GLY A 114 1.84 3.27 3.50
C GLY A 114 1.49 3.97 2.17
N SER A 115 1.66 3.29 1.02
CA SER A 115 1.24 3.78 -0.29
C SER A 115 -0.13 3.24 -0.73
N GLY A 116 -0.76 2.39 0.08
CA GLY A 116 -2.04 1.73 -0.23
C GLY A 116 -1.88 0.49 -1.12
N ARG A 117 -0.65 -0.02 -1.29
CA ARG A 117 -0.40 -1.23 -2.09
C ARG A 117 -0.56 -2.46 -1.22
N TRP A 118 -1.23 -3.47 -1.75
CA TRP A 118 -1.31 -4.79 -1.12
C TRP A 118 0.02 -5.53 -1.25
N VAL A 119 0.55 -5.94 -0.10
CA VAL A 119 1.73 -6.80 0.03
C VAL A 119 1.25 -8.15 0.57
N ASN A 120 1.54 -9.22 -0.15
CA ASN A 120 1.18 -10.56 0.30
C ASN A 120 2.05 -10.95 1.49
N VAL A 121 1.43 -11.55 2.49
CA VAL A 121 2.09 -12.07 3.68
C VAL A 121 1.61 -13.49 3.94
N GLY A 122 2.48 -14.30 4.54
CA GLY A 122 2.15 -15.62 5.03
C GLY A 122 2.35 -15.62 6.53
N THR A 123 1.31 -15.98 7.28
CA THR A 123 1.37 -15.99 8.73
C THR A 123 0.78 -17.29 9.26
N ASN A 124 1.24 -17.68 10.44
CA ASN A 124 0.68 -18.74 11.24
C ASN A 124 0.15 -18.15 12.54
N MET A 125 -1.02 -18.60 12.98
CA MET A 125 -1.59 -18.17 14.26
C MET A 125 -0.74 -18.73 15.40
N ILE A 126 -0.43 -17.88 16.39
CA ILE A 126 0.22 -18.28 17.63
C ILE A 126 -0.89 -18.39 18.68
N LEU A 127 -1.09 -19.59 19.23
CA LEU A 127 -1.97 -19.83 20.37
C LEU A 127 -1.15 -19.57 21.65
N GLU A 128 -1.53 -18.59 22.44
CA GLU A 128 -1.01 -18.38 23.81
C GLU A 128 -1.77 -19.23 24.83
#